data_AF-A0A7S3YIS4-F1
#
_entry.id   AF-A0A7S3YIS4-F1
#
_cell.length_a   1.000
_cell.length_b   1.000
_cell.length_c   1.000
_cell.angle_alpha   90.00
_cell.angle_beta   90.00
_cell.angle_gamma   90.00
#
_symmetry.space_group_name_H-M   'P 1'
#
loop_
_entity.id
_entity.type
_entity.pdbx_description
1 polymer ?
#
loop_
_entity_poly.entity_id
_entity_poly.type
_entity_poly.pdbx_seq_one_letter_code
_entity_poly.pdbx_strand_id
1 'polypeptide(L)'
;MNYRISTDLSSRVKYLNPAWNEEAVDVDERFAKAVEMTGSELVQCIERYAKTWLPARILVEKAIEERQKHHKSGSVVVFTKYCSWQSHLHELETEMKMAQGNAPPALLYVIYPDSRGAWRIQCIPEEEGSFVSRLPLPEPWRGVRGEALSKLCQIPKCVFAHANGFIGGNETFEGALAMADASLSALSSSSAPAAKKRKSG
;
A
#
# COMPACT_ATOMS: atom_id res chain seq x y z
N MET A 1 23.82 30.28 13.09
CA MET A 1 22.96 30.14 11.88
C MET A 1 21.93 29.07 12.18
N ASN A 2 20.65 29.43 12.33
CA ASN A 2 19.57 28.49 12.66
C ASN A 2 18.88 28.04 11.36
N TYR A 3 19.55 27.20 10.58
CA TYR A 3 18.98 26.66 9.34
C TYR A 3 17.97 25.55 9.66
N ARG A 4 16.78 25.62 9.07
CA ARG A 4 15.75 24.59 9.14
C ARG A 4 15.14 24.40 7.76
N ILE A 5 14.92 23.16 7.35
CA ILE A 5 14.18 22.84 6.12
C ILE A 5 12.69 23.02 6.39
N SER A 6 12.07 24.01 5.76
CA SER A 6 10.62 24.24 5.77
C SER A 6 10.14 24.55 4.36
N THR A 7 9.52 23.55 3.72
CA THR A 7 9.18 23.56 2.29
C THR A 7 7.69 23.43 2.04
N ASP A 8 6.85 23.48 3.08
CA ASP A 8 5.40 23.50 2.93
C ASP A 8 4.94 24.79 2.21
N LEU A 9 3.70 24.80 1.69
CA LEU A 9 3.17 25.92 0.93
C LEU A 9 3.18 27.22 1.74
N SER A 10 2.82 27.17 3.03
CA SER A 10 2.75 28.37 3.87
C SER A 10 4.14 28.98 4.09
N SER A 11 5.16 28.13 4.31
CA SER A 11 6.55 28.56 4.41
C SER A 11 7.06 29.18 3.11
N ARG A 12 6.75 28.57 1.95
CA ARG A 12 7.15 29.11 0.63
C ARG A 12 6.48 30.44 0.31
N VAL A 13 5.18 30.59 0.62
CA VAL A 13 4.48 31.87 0.50
C VAL A 13 5.10 32.91 1.43
N LYS A 14 5.45 32.53 2.66
CA LYS A 14 6.09 33.45 3.61
C LYS A 14 7.44 33.97 3.11
N TYR A 15 8.19 33.16 2.35
CA TYR A 15 9.48 33.59 1.75
C TYR A 15 9.33 34.65 0.65
N LEU A 16 8.12 34.88 0.15
CA LEU A 16 7.84 35.98 -0.77
C LEU A 16 7.60 37.32 -0.05
N ASN A 17 7.55 37.34 1.28
CA ASN A 17 7.51 38.62 2.00
C ASN A 17 8.84 39.37 1.87
N PRO A 18 8.83 40.71 1.82
CA PRO A 18 10.06 41.51 1.93
C PRO A 18 10.85 41.17 3.20
N ALA A 19 12.17 41.01 3.09
CA ALA A 19 13.01 41.02 4.27
C ALA A 19 13.04 42.42 4.89
N TRP A 20 13.36 42.48 6.18
CA TRP A 20 13.36 43.72 6.97
C TRP A 20 14.32 44.81 6.43
N ASN A 21 15.30 44.42 5.61
CA ASN A 21 16.35 45.27 5.05
C ASN A 21 16.30 45.40 3.52
N GLU A 22 15.19 45.01 2.88
CA GLU A 22 15.00 45.21 1.45
C GLU A 22 14.35 46.56 1.18
N GLU A 23 15.01 47.41 0.39
CA GLU A 23 14.50 48.71 -0.03
C GLU A 23 13.82 48.62 -1.40
N ALA A 24 12.80 49.45 -1.63
CA ALA A 24 12.11 49.59 -2.91
C ALA A 24 11.54 48.28 -3.51
N VAL A 25 10.88 47.46 -2.67
CA VAL A 25 10.22 46.22 -3.11
C VAL A 25 8.82 46.48 -3.66
N ASP A 26 8.54 45.95 -4.84
CA ASP A 26 7.17 45.84 -5.36
C ASP A 26 6.44 44.68 -4.67
N VAL A 27 5.54 45.04 -3.75
CA VAL A 27 4.74 44.07 -2.97
C VAL A 27 3.68 43.39 -3.84
N ASP A 28 3.13 44.10 -4.82
CA ASP A 28 2.09 43.57 -5.70
C ASP A 28 2.65 42.50 -6.63
N GLU A 29 3.88 42.68 -7.13
CA GLU A 29 4.59 41.67 -7.91
C GLU A 29 4.80 40.37 -7.10
N ARG A 30 5.21 40.50 -5.82
CA ARG A 30 5.42 39.32 -4.95
C ARG A 30 4.12 38.66 -4.55
N PHE A 31 3.07 39.45 -4.31
CA PHE A 31 1.73 38.93 -4.09
C PHE A 31 1.25 38.13 -5.30
N ALA A 32 1.43 38.64 -6.52
CA ALA A 32 1.09 37.92 -7.74
C ALA A 32 1.83 36.57 -7.84
N LYS A 33 3.12 36.52 -7.51
CA LYS A 33 3.90 35.26 -7.44
C LYS A 33 3.35 34.29 -6.39
N ALA A 34 2.91 34.79 -5.24
CA ALA A 34 2.30 33.96 -4.20
C ALA A 34 0.95 33.38 -4.65
N VAL A 35 0.13 34.18 -5.35
CA VAL A 35 -1.14 33.75 -5.94
C VAL A 35 -0.91 32.70 -7.01
N GLU A 36 0.05 32.88 -7.91
CA GLU A 36 0.38 31.89 -8.93
C GLU A 36 0.84 30.56 -8.32
N MET A 37 1.72 30.61 -7.32
CA MET A 37 2.21 29.43 -6.63
C MET A 37 1.09 28.65 -5.93
N THR A 38 0.27 29.35 -5.14
CA THR A 38 -0.85 28.74 -4.41
C THR A 38 -1.92 28.21 -5.36
N GLY A 39 -2.26 28.96 -6.41
CA GLY A 39 -3.21 28.55 -7.44
C GLY A 39 -2.73 27.30 -8.19
N SER A 40 -1.46 27.26 -8.58
CA SER A 40 -0.87 26.09 -9.25
C SER A 40 -0.91 24.84 -8.39
N GLU A 41 -0.59 24.98 -7.09
CA GLU A 41 -0.62 23.84 -6.16
C GLU A 41 -2.04 23.33 -5.91
N LEU A 42 -3.02 24.24 -5.80
CA LEU A 42 -4.43 23.86 -5.69
C LEU A 42 -4.90 23.08 -6.92
N VAL A 43 -4.61 23.60 -8.13
CA VAL A 43 -4.97 22.93 -9.39
C VAL A 43 -4.33 21.55 -9.45
N GLN A 44 -3.03 21.43 -9.17
CA GLN A 44 -2.34 20.13 -9.16
C GLN A 44 -2.94 19.15 -8.15
N CYS A 45 -3.31 19.63 -6.96
CA CYS A 45 -4.00 18.81 -5.97
C CYS A 45 -5.33 18.28 -6.51
N ILE A 46 -6.19 19.15 -7.04
CA ILE A 46 -7.49 18.77 -7.62
C ILE A 46 -7.30 17.80 -8.77
N GLU A 47 -6.37 18.08 -9.69
CA GLU A 47 -6.08 17.21 -10.82
C GLU A 47 -5.61 15.83 -10.37
N ARG A 48 -4.75 15.74 -9.36
CA ARG A 48 -4.32 14.45 -8.79
C ARG A 48 -5.49 13.67 -8.22
N TYR A 49 -6.40 14.33 -7.50
CA TYR A 49 -7.60 13.65 -6.99
C TYR A 49 -8.51 13.19 -8.12
N ALA A 50 -8.80 14.04 -9.10
CA ALA A 50 -9.71 13.75 -10.19
C ALA A 50 -9.18 12.70 -11.18
N LYS A 51 -7.88 12.76 -11.52
CA LYS A 51 -7.29 11.93 -12.57
C LYS A 51 -6.64 10.64 -12.06
N THR A 52 -6.22 10.62 -10.79
CA THR A 52 -5.47 9.47 -10.24
C THR A 52 -6.23 8.79 -9.10
N TRP A 53 -6.58 9.54 -8.05
CA TRP A 53 -7.14 8.94 -6.83
C TRP A 53 -8.60 8.49 -7.01
N LEU A 54 -9.51 9.34 -7.49
CA LEU A 54 -10.92 8.99 -7.66
C LEU A 54 -11.14 7.80 -8.63
N PRO A 55 -10.50 7.75 -9.81
CA PRO A 55 -10.67 6.61 -10.72
C PRO A 55 -10.17 5.29 -10.14
N ALA A 56 -9.21 5.32 -9.21
CA ALA A 56 -8.74 4.12 -8.54
C ALA A 56 -9.85 3.46 -7.71
N ARG A 57 -10.78 4.24 -7.14
CA ARG A 57 -11.90 3.70 -6.34
C ARG A 57 -12.71 2.65 -7.10
N ILE A 58 -13.06 2.94 -8.35
CA ILE A 58 -13.84 2.04 -9.22
C ILE A 58 -13.10 0.72 -9.43
N LEU A 59 -11.78 0.77 -9.59
CA LEU A 59 -10.95 -0.44 -9.76
C LEU A 59 -10.88 -1.25 -8.47
N VAL A 60 -10.79 -0.57 -7.32
CA VAL A 60 -10.72 -1.21 -6.00
C VAL A 60 -12.03 -1.89 -5.66
N GLU A 61 -13.15 -1.18 -5.81
CA GLU A 61 -14.50 -1.70 -5.59
C GLU A 61 -14.75 -2.95 -6.43
N LYS A 62 -14.54 -2.85 -7.75
CA LYS A 62 -14.69 -4.00 -8.65
C LYS A 62 -13.81 -5.19 -8.26
N ALA A 63 -12.55 -4.96 -7.92
CA ALA A 63 -11.65 -6.04 -7.54
C ALA A 63 -12.05 -6.71 -6.23
N ILE A 64 -12.61 -5.95 -5.28
CA ILE A 64 -13.17 -6.49 -4.04
C ILE A 64 -14.41 -7.33 -4.35
N GLU A 65 -15.33 -6.87 -5.21
CA GLU A 65 -16.50 -7.66 -5.62
C GLU A 65 -16.10 -8.97 -6.31
N GLU A 66 -15.07 -8.92 -7.16
CA GLU A 66 -14.58 -10.06 -7.95
C GLU A 66 -13.59 -10.96 -7.20
N ARG A 67 -13.23 -10.64 -5.95
CA ARG A 67 -12.17 -11.34 -5.19
C ARG A 67 -12.35 -12.86 -5.12
N GLN A 68 -13.60 -13.34 -5.02
CA GLN A 68 -13.88 -14.78 -4.99
C GLN A 68 -13.65 -15.49 -6.33
N LYS A 69 -13.68 -14.76 -7.46
CA LYS A 69 -13.35 -15.31 -8.79
C LYS A 69 -11.87 -15.69 -8.88
N HIS A 70 -11.01 -14.94 -8.19
CA HIS A 70 -9.57 -15.12 -8.25
C HIS A 70 -9.02 -15.98 -7.11
N HIS A 71 -9.63 -15.95 -5.93
CA HIS A 71 -9.16 -16.72 -4.79
C HIS A 71 -10.32 -17.16 -3.89
N LYS A 72 -10.43 -18.47 -3.67
CA LYS A 72 -11.54 -19.12 -2.93
C LYS A 72 -11.75 -18.60 -1.51
N SER A 73 -10.69 -18.11 -0.84
CA SER A 73 -10.84 -17.57 0.53
C SER A 73 -11.57 -16.22 0.58
N GLY A 74 -11.60 -15.49 -0.53
CA GLY A 74 -12.07 -14.11 -0.56
C GLY A 74 -11.17 -13.11 0.19
N SER A 75 -9.99 -13.51 0.67
CA SER A 75 -9.02 -12.65 1.37
C SER A 75 -7.94 -12.05 0.45
N VAL A 76 -7.96 -12.40 -0.84
CA VAL A 76 -6.98 -11.93 -1.83
C VAL A 76 -7.72 -11.11 -2.89
N VAL A 77 -7.28 -9.87 -3.08
CA VAL A 77 -7.80 -8.95 -4.10
C VAL A 77 -6.82 -8.90 -5.26
N VAL A 78 -7.31 -8.97 -6.51
CA VAL A 78 -6.46 -8.93 -7.70
C VAL A 78 -6.78 -7.70 -8.52
N PHE A 79 -5.76 -6.89 -8.84
CA PHE A 79 -5.87 -5.80 -9.78
C PHE A 79 -5.23 -6.17 -11.12
N THR A 80 -5.93 -5.85 -12.21
CA THR A 80 -5.40 -6.03 -13.58
C THR A 80 -4.29 -5.03 -13.92
N LYS A 81 -4.19 -3.94 -13.16
CA LYS A 81 -3.13 -2.93 -13.23
C LYS A 81 -2.92 -2.29 -11.86
N TYR A 82 -1.73 -1.78 -11.60
CA TYR A 82 -1.48 -1.02 -10.38
C TYR A 82 -2.34 0.26 -10.31
N CYS A 83 -2.84 0.58 -9.11
CA CYS A 83 -3.49 1.85 -8.79
C CYS A 83 -3.26 2.20 -7.30
N SER A 84 -3.57 3.44 -6.90
CA SER A 84 -3.55 3.85 -5.49
C SER A 84 -4.72 3.23 -4.74
N TRP A 85 -4.51 2.06 -4.13
CA TRP A 85 -5.60 1.24 -3.61
C TRP A 85 -5.84 1.35 -2.10
N GLN A 86 -4.84 1.74 -1.30
CA GLN A 86 -4.87 1.60 0.17
C GLN A 86 -6.05 2.33 0.83
N SER A 87 -6.18 3.65 0.65
CA SER A 87 -7.28 4.44 1.23
C SER A 87 -8.63 3.86 0.87
N HIS A 88 -8.86 3.69 -0.45
CA HIS A 88 -10.12 3.17 -0.98
C HIS A 88 -10.47 1.79 -0.40
N LEU A 89 -9.48 0.90 -0.27
CA LEU A 89 -9.71 -0.44 0.27
C LEU A 89 -10.15 -0.38 1.73
N HIS A 90 -9.51 0.47 2.55
CA HIS A 90 -9.88 0.64 3.96
C HIS A 90 -11.27 1.31 4.12
N GLU A 91 -11.56 2.32 3.30
CA GLU A 91 -12.87 2.99 3.26
C GLU A 91 -13.99 2.01 2.88
N LEU A 92 -13.82 1.30 1.75
CA LEU A 92 -14.79 0.31 1.25
C LEU A 92 -15.00 -0.84 2.23
N GLU A 93 -13.93 -1.34 2.87
CA GLU A 93 -14.06 -2.39 3.89
C GLU A 93 -14.90 -1.90 5.09
N THR A 94 -14.75 -0.63 5.47
CA THR A 94 -15.55 -0.01 6.54
C THR A 94 -17.01 0.15 6.12
N GLU A 95 -17.27 0.65 4.92
CA GLU A 95 -18.62 0.77 4.34
C GLU A 95 -19.33 -0.61 4.28
N MET A 96 -18.62 -1.65 3.82
CA MET A 96 -19.14 -3.01 3.76
C MET A 96 -19.49 -3.57 5.15
N LYS A 97 -18.63 -3.35 6.15
CA LYS A 97 -18.89 -3.76 7.54
C LYS A 97 -20.15 -3.08 8.10
N MET A 98 -20.33 -1.79 7.82
CA MET A 98 -21.53 -1.05 8.23
C MET A 98 -22.80 -1.53 7.53
N ALA A 99 -22.71 -1.89 6.25
CA ALA A 99 -23.87 -2.30 5.44
C ALA A 99 -24.35 -3.73 5.72
N GLN A 100 -23.44 -4.68 5.96
CA GLN A 100 -23.77 -6.12 5.97
C GLN A 100 -23.90 -6.74 7.37
N GLY A 101 -23.61 -5.98 8.45
CA GLY A 101 -23.73 -6.43 9.84
C GLY A 101 -22.76 -7.54 10.27
N ASN A 102 -22.19 -8.28 9.32
CA ASN A 102 -21.10 -9.24 9.49
C ASN A 102 -19.87 -8.74 8.74
N ALA A 103 -18.70 -8.85 9.38
CA ALA A 103 -17.46 -8.50 8.72
C ALA A 103 -17.19 -9.48 7.56
N PRO A 104 -16.92 -9.00 6.33
CA PRO A 104 -16.43 -9.87 5.28
C PRO A 104 -15.12 -10.55 5.71
N PRO A 105 -14.72 -11.68 5.08
CA PRO A 105 -13.40 -12.27 5.33
C PRO A 105 -12.33 -11.18 5.24
N ALA A 106 -11.45 -11.10 6.24
CA ALA A 106 -10.42 -10.07 6.28
C ALA A 106 -9.65 -10.10 4.95
N LEU A 107 -9.54 -8.94 4.30
CA LEU A 107 -8.67 -8.78 3.14
C LEU A 107 -7.23 -8.78 3.67
N LEU A 108 -6.39 -9.66 3.13
CA LEU A 108 -5.03 -9.89 3.62
C LEU A 108 -3.97 -9.53 2.58
N TYR A 109 -4.25 -9.79 1.31
CA TYR A 109 -3.31 -9.57 0.22
C TYR A 109 -3.94 -8.86 -0.96
N VAL A 110 -3.12 -8.07 -1.64
CA VAL A 110 -3.38 -7.54 -2.97
C VAL A 110 -2.35 -8.12 -3.94
N ILE A 111 -2.82 -8.56 -5.11
CA ILE A 111 -1.97 -9.00 -6.22
C ILE A 111 -2.15 -8.06 -7.42
N TYR A 112 -1.06 -7.61 -8.02
CA TYR A 112 -1.10 -6.74 -9.21
C TYR A 112 0.18 -6.88 -10.05
N PRO A 113 0.13 -6.61 -11.37
CA PRO A 113 1.33 -6.57 -12.20
C PRO A 113 2.15 -5.30 -11.91
N ASP A 114 3.47 -5.44 -11.88
CA ASP A 114 4.40 -4.32 -11.85
C ASP A 114 4.68 -3.77 -13.26
N SER A 115 5.45 -2.69 -13.34
CA SER A 115 5.81 -2.04 -14.60
C SER A 115 6.74 -2.87 -15.49
N ARG A 116 7.30 -3.98 -14.99
CA ARG A 116 8.22 -4.87 -15.71
C ARG A 116 7.56 -6.20 -16.09
N GLY A 117 6.25 -6.35 -15.86
CA GLY A 117 5.47 -7.54 -16.18
C GLY A 117 5.53 -8.66 -15.13
N ALA A 118 6.29 -8.49 -14.05
CA ALA A 118 6.22 -9.40 -12.92
C ALA A 118 4.99 -9.09 -12.06
N TRP A 119 4.59 -10.02 -11.21
CA TRP A 119 3.46 -9.89 -10.31
C TRP A 119 3.91 -9.63 -8.89
N ARG A 120 3.26 -8.68 -8.24
CA ARG A 120 3.45 -8.34 -6.83
C ARG A 120 2.38 -9.00 -6.01
N ILE A 121 2.79 -9.53 -4.87
CA ILE A 121 1.92 -9.87 -3.75
C ILE A 121 2.26 -8.90 -2.63
N GLN A 122 1.31 -8.05 -2.25
CA GLN A 122 1.49 -7.05 -1.21
C GLN A 122 0.50 -7.29 -0.07
N CYS A 123 1.01 -7.28 1.15
CA CYS A 123 0.19 -7.40 2.34
C CYS A 123 -0.62 -6.13 2.56
N ILE A 124 -1.86 -6.29 3.01
CA ILE A 124 -2.69 -5.16 3.41
C ILE A 124 -2.29 -4.76 4.83
N PRO A 125 -1.98 -3.47 5.07
CA PRO A 125 -1.64 -2.99 6.40
C PRO A 125 -2.87 -3.04 7.32
N GLU A 126 -2.65 -3.05 8.63
CA GLU A 126 -3.77 -3.00 9.60
C GLU A 126 -4.59 -1.72 9.42
N GLU A 127 -3.90 -0.61 9.19
CA GLU A 127 -4.46 0.73 8.95
C GLU A 127 -3.71 1.44 7.81
N GLU A 128 -4.34 2.44 7.20
CA GLU A 128 -3.70 3.25 6.18
C GLU A 128 -2.43 3.93 6.72
N GLY A 129 -1.31 3.77 6.01
CA GLY A 129 0.00 4.29 6.44
C GLY A 129 0.72 3.47 7.52
N SER A 130 0.12 2.40 8.04
CA SER A 130 0.79 1.52 9.01
C SER A 130 1.90 0.68 8.35
N PHE A 131 2.99 0.47 9.10
CA PHE A 131 4.06 -0.47 8.72
C PHE A 131 3.74 -1.92 9.12
N VAL A 132 2.66 -2.14 9.87
CA VAL A 132 2.22 -3.45 10.32
C VAL A 132 1.25 -4.05 9.31
N SER A 133 1.61 -5.21 8.78
CA SER A 133 0.77 -5.97 7.85
C SER A 133 -0.19 -6.88 8.60
N ARG A 134 -1.45 -6.97 8.15
CA ARG A 134 -2.45 -7.91 8.71
C ARG A 134 -1.97 -9.35 8.70
N LEU A 135 -1.30 -9.74 7.61
CA LEU A 135 -0.59 -11.00 7.50
C LEU A 135 0.67 -10.78 6.65
N PRO A 136 1.85 -10.63 7.27
CA PRO A 136 3.09 -10.55 6.53
C PRO A 136 3.44 -11.89 5.88
N LEU A 137 4.22 -11.86 4.79
CA LEU A 137 4.75 -13.06 4.16
C LEU A 137 5.54 -13.93 5.18
N PRO A 138 5.59 -15.26 4.97
CA PRO A 138 6.27 -16.21 5.85
C PRO A 138 7.68 -15.75 6.22
N GLU A 139 7.99 -15.83 7.51
CA GLU A 139 9.28 -15.37 8.05
C GLU A 139 10.50 -16.00 7.36
N PRO A 140 10.51 -17.30 7.00
CA PRO A 140 11.63 -17.89 6.26
C PRO A 140 11.89 -17.25 4.89
N TRP A 141 10.87 -16.68 4.23
CA TRP A 141 11.02 -16.09 2.89
C TRP A 141 11.67 -14.71 2.92
N ARG A 142 11.57 -14.01 4.06
CA ARG A 142 11.87 -12.59 4.15
C ARG A 142 13.33 -12.31 3.85
N GLY A 143 13.58 -11.41 2.90
CA GLY A 143 14.94 -11.05 2.44
C GLY A 143 15.52 -12.02 1.41
N VAL A 144 14.85 -13.13 1.11
CA VAL A 144 15.30 -14.11 0.10
C VAL A 144 14.81 -13.70 -1.29
N ARG A 145 15.62 -13.99 -2.32
CA ARG A 145 15.37 -13.56 -3.71
C ARG A 145 15.61 -14.68 -4.72
N GLY A 146 15.00 -14.53 -5.90
CA GLY A 146 15.27 -15.35 -7.07
C GLY A 146 15.06 -16.86 -6.86
N GLU A 147 15.96 -17.65 -7.42
CA GLU A 147 15.92 -19.11 -7.37
C GLU A 147 15.99 -19.66 -5.92
N ALA A 148 16.73 -19.00 -5.02
CA ALA A 148 16.81 -19.40 -3.62
C ALA A 148 15.44 -19.30 -2.94
N LEU A 149 14.69 -18.23 -3.21
CA LEU A 149 13.32 -18.09 -2.72
C LEU A 149 12.43 -19.15 -3.36
N SER A 150 12.57 -19.37 -4.68
CA SER A 150 11.77 -20.36 -5.40
C SER A 150 11.93 -21.77 -4.84
N LYS A 151 13.17 -22.18 -4.53
CA LYS A 151 13.49 -23.46 -3.87
C LYS A 151 12.91 -23.53 -2.46
N LEU A 152 13.05 -22.45 -1.70
CA LEU A 152 12.61 -22.38 -0.31
C LEU A 152 11.09 -22.51 -0.16
N CYS A 153 10.32 -21.78 -0.99
CA CYS A 153 8.87 -21.80 -0.94
C CYS A 153 8.23 -22.88 -1.82
N GLN A 154 9.03 -23.60 -2.61
CA GLN A 154 8.57 -24.58 -3.60
C GLN A 154 7.64 -23.98 -4.66
N ILE A 155 7.83 -22.69 -4.99
CA ILE A 155 7.08 -21.98 -6.02
C ILE A 155 8.08 -21.49 -7.07
N PRO A 156 7.94 -21.86 -8.35
CA PRO A 156 8.88 -21.46 -9.38
C PRO A 156 8.82 -19.96 -9.66
N LYS A 157 9.90 -19.40 -10.20
CA LYS A 157 9.98 -18.02 -10.71
C LYS A 157 9.69 -16.92 -9.68
N CYS A 158 10.01 -17.15 -8.41
CA CYS A 158 9.97 -16.10 -7.40
C CYS A 158 11.03 -15.03 -7.70
N VAL A 159 10.63 -13.77 -7.61
CA VAL A 159 11.53 -12.62 -7.82
C VAL A 159 12.17 -12.22 -6.49
N PHE A 160 11.36 -11.97 -5.46
CA PHE A 160 11.84 -11.63 -4.11
C PHE A 160 10.73 -11.69 -3.05
N ALA A 161 11.12 -11.69 -1.77
CA ALA A 161 10.30 -11.29 -0.64
C ALA A 161 11.05 -10.25 0.21
N HIS A 162 10.39 -9.14 0.56
CA HIS A 162 11.00 -8.06 1.32
C HIS A 162 11.40 -8.53 2.73
N ALA A 163 12.46 -7.96 3.31
CA ALA A 163 12.96 -8.35 4.64
C ALA A 163 11.92 -8.19 5.77
N ASN A 164 11.03 -7.21 5.64
CA ASN A 164 9.92 -7.02 6.59
C ASN A 164 8.67 -7.85 6.23
N GLY A 165 8.69 -8.57 5.10
CA GLY A 165 7.58 -9.45 4.67
C GLY A 165 6.33 -8.75 4.14
N PHE A 166 6.30 -7.42 4.00
CA PHE A 166 5.10 -6.70 3.54
C PHE A 166 4.82 -6.83 2.03
N ILE A 167 5.81 -7.24 1.24
CA ILE A 167 5.67 -7.39 -0.21
C ILE A 167 6.62 -8.46 -0.74
N GLY A 168 6.18 -9.17 -1.76
CA GLY A 168 6.99 -10.07 -2.56
C GLY A 168 6.61 -9.99 -4.02
N GLY A 169 7.21 -10.85 -4.84
CA GLY A 169 6.79 -10.99 -6.22
C GLY A 169 7.25 -12.26 -6.89
N ASN A 170 6.56 -12.58 -7.97
CA ASN A 170 6.78 -13.72 -8.84
C ASN A 170 6.69 -13.25 -10.29
N GLU A 171 7.35 -13.91 -11.24
CA GLU A 171 7.23 -13.55 -12.65
C GLU A 171 5.82 -13.84 -13.21
N THR A 172 5.05 -14.71 -12.56
CA THR A 172 3.74 -15.18 -13.01
C THR A 172 2.63 -14.82 -12.03
N PHE A 173 1.42 -14.65 -12.56
CA PHE A 173 0.23 -14.43 -11.75
C PHE A 173 -0.03 -15.62 -10.84
N GLU A 174 0.04 -16.83 -11.41
CA GLU A 174 -0.20 -18.10 -10.73
C GLU A 174 0.81 -18.30 -9.60
N GLY A 175 2.08 -17.94 -9.83
CA GLY A 175 3.10 -18.01 -8.79
C GLY A 175 2.87 -16.99 -7.67
N ALA A 176 2.41 -15.77 -7.98
CA ALA A 176 2.04 -14.80 -6.94
C ALA A 176 0.81 -15.27 -6.13
N LEU A 177 -0.15 -15.92 -6.79
CA LEU A 177 -1.31 -16.52 -6.14
C LEU A 177 -0.91 -17.69 -5.24
N ALA A 178 -0.01 -18.57 -5.71
CA ALA A 178 0.55 -19.66 -4.91
C ALA A 178 1.30 -19.15 -3.68
N MET A 179 1.99 -18.01 -3.79
CA MET A 179 2.62 -17.36 -2.64
C MET A 179 1.58 -16.92 -1.60
N ALA A 180 0.43 -16.40 -2.03
CA ALA A 180 -0.68 -16.05 -1.14
C ALA A 180 -1.27 -17.30 -0.47
N ASP A 181 -1.54 -18.36 -1.23
CA ASP A 181 -2.06 -19.63 -0.73
C ASP A 181 -1.16 -20.25 0.36
N ALA A 182 0.15 -20.30 0.11
CA ALA A 182 1.11 -20.83 1.07
C ALA A 182 1.20 -19.95 2.33
N SER A 183 1.10 -18.62 2.19
CA SER A 183 1.09 -17.69 3.33
C SER A 183 -0.18 -17.82 4.18
N LEU A 184 -1.34 -17.98 3.54
CA LEU A 184 -2.62 -18.24 4.21
C LEU A 184 -2.64 -19.61 4.91
N SER A 185 -2.03 -20.62 4.29
CA SER A 185 -1.92 -21.96 4.88
C SER A 185 -1.03 -21.95 6.12
N ALA A 186 0.08 -21.20 6.09
CA ALA A 186 0.98 -21.06 7.24
C ALA A 186 0.27 -20.47 8.48
N LEU A 187 -0.69 -19.55 8.29
CA LEU A 187 -1.52 -19.01 9.36
C LEU A 187 -2.36 -20.10 10.05
N SER A 188 -2.95 -21.02 9.27
CA SER A 188 -3.77 -22.11 9.82
C SER A 188 -2.97 -23.11 10.66
N SER A 189 -1.67 -23.26 10.38
CA SER A 189 -0.76 -24.12 11.15
C SER A 189 -0.21 -23.47 12.43
N SER A 190 -0.16 -22.14 12.52
CA SER A 190 0.34 -21.43 13.72
C SER A 190 -0.71 -21.24 14.83
N SER A 191 -1.99 -21.51 14.56
CA SER A 191 -3.08 -21.43 15.55
C SER A 191 -3.30 -22.70 16.38
N ALA A 192 -2.47 -23.74 16.24
CA ALA A 192 -2.52 -24.92 17.10
C ALA A 192 -1.88 -24.63 18.48
N PRO A 193 -2.57 -24.83 19.61
CA PRO A 193 -2.01 -24.52 20.92
C PRO A 193 -0.83 -25.45 21.24
N ALA A 194 0.32 -24.86 21.54
CA ALA A 194 1.49 -25.58 22.04
C ALA A 194 1.13 -26.31 23.34
N ALA A 195 1.06 -27.64 23.29
CA ALA A 195 0.84 -28.48 24.46
C ALA A 195 1.95 -28.22 25.49
N LYS A 196 1.60 -27.55 26.60
CA LYS A 196 2.49 -27.37 27.75
C LYS A 196 2.89 -28.75 28.27
N LYS A 197 4.15 -29.15 28.02
CA LYS A 197 4.78 -30.27 28.73
C LYS A 197 4.81 -29.93 30.22
N ARG A 198 3.95 -30.59 31.03
CA ARG A 198 4.05 -30.60 32.50
C ARG A 198 5.39 -31.22 32.85
N LYS A 199 6.32 -30.44 33.41
CA LYS A 199 7.44 -30.99 34.17
C LYS A 199 6.90 -31.42 35.52
N SER A 200 6.88 -32.73 35.76
CA SER A 200 6.80 -33.32 37.09
C SER A 200 8.16 -33.19 37.75
N GLY A 201 8.19 -32.53 38.90
CA GLY A 201 9.33 -32.42 39.82
C GLY A 201 8.79 -31.89 41.14
#